data_AF-A0A949I5M5-F1
#
_entry.id   AF-A0A949I5M5-F1
#
_cell.length_a   1.000
_cell.length_b   1.000
_cell.length_c   1.000
_cell.angle_alpha   90.00
_cell.angle_beta   90.00
_cell.angle_gamma   90.00
#
_symmetry.space_group_name_H-M   'P 1'
#
loop_
_entity.id
_entity.type
_entity.pdbx_description
1 polymer ?
#
loop_
_entity_poly.entity_id
_entity_poly.type
_entity_poly.pdbx_seq_one_letter_code
_entity_poly.pdbx_strand_id
1 'polypeptide(L)'
;MLTMEAQQVAALRLTRLAQGGPDMPREAVLMVTEKLQALQESGALLLDAALGGKQNMNAPQIVRLYRKKVRANRRRLTDSKSR
;
A
#
# COMPACT_ATOMS: atom_id res chain seq x y z
N MET A 1 9.12 4.62 -9.77
CA MET A 1 7.99 4.17 -10.64
C MET A 1 6.83 3.70 -9.76
N LEU A 2 6.02 4.61 -9.18
CA LEU A 2 4.93 4.21 -8.25
C LEU A 2 3.83 3.42 -8.98
N THR A 3 3.42 3.91 -10.15
CA THR A 3 2.34 3.33 -10.97
C THR A 3 2.65 1.90 -11.36
N MET A 4 3.86 1.63 -11.87
CA MET A 4 4.29 0.29 -12.26
C MET A 4 4.33 -0.69 -11.08
N GLU A 5 4.90 -0.29 -9.93
CA GLU A 5 4.93 -1.17 -8.75
C GLU A 5 3.52 -1.44 -8.21
N ALA A 6 2.61 -0.47 -8.30
CA ALA A 6 1.21 -0.64 -7.91
C ALA A 6 0.49 -1.65 -8.82
N GLN A 7 0.71 -1.57 -10.14
CA GLN A 7 0.17 -2.55 -11.10
C GLN A 7 0.70 -3.96 -10.83
N GLN A 8 1.98 -4.10 -10.50
CA GLN A 8 2.56 -5.40 -10.11
C GLN A 8 1.94 -5.96 -8.84
N VAL A 9 1.71 -5.13 -7.81
CA VAL A 9 1.03 -5.55 -6.58
C VAL A 9 -0.40 -6.01 -6.88
N ALA A 10 -1.13 -5.28 -7.74
CA ALA A 10 -2.47 -5.68 -8.15
C ALA A 10 -2.48 -7.02 -8.90
N ALA A 11 -1.57 -7.21 -9.86
CA ALA A 11 -1.44 -8.46 -10.59
C ALA A 11 -1.13 -9.65 -9.66
N LEU A 12 -0.14 -9.50 -8.75
CA LEU A 12 0.23 -10.54 -7.78
C LEU A 12 -0.95 -10.96 -6.88
N ARG A 13 -1.77 -9.99 -6.49
CA ARG A 13 -2.96 -10.23 -5.67
C ARG A 13 -4.05 -10.97 -6.43
N LEU A 14 -4.32 -10.57 -7.66
CA LEU A 14 -5.26 -11.27 -8.54
C LEU A 14 -4.80 -12.72 -8.78
N THR A 15 -3.50 -12.95 -8.97
CA THR A 15 -2.95 -14.30 -9.10
C THR A 15 -3.17 -15.13 -7.83
N ARG A 16 -2.92 -14.58 -6.63
CA ARG A 16 -3.17 -15.30 -5.36
C ARG A 16 -4.63 -15.64 -5.16
N LEU A 17 -5.53 -14.69 -5.47
CA LEU A 17 -6.97 -14.92 -5.38
C LEU A 17 -7.40 -16.03 -6.36
N ALA A 18 -6.88 -16.01 -7.59
CA ALA A 18 -7.17 -17.02 -8.60
C ALA A 18 -6.59 -18.41 -8.28
N GLN A 19 -5.43 -18.47 -7.60
CA GLN A 19 -4.83 -19.73 -7.13
C GLN A 19 -5.63 -20.38 -5.99
N GLY A 20 -6.41 -19.59 -5.24
CA GLY A 20 -7.17 -20.07 -4.09
C GLY A 20 -6.27 -20.53 -2.94
N GLY A 21 -6.83 -21.30 -2.00
CA GLY A 21 -6.10 -21.88 -0.87
C GLY A 21 -6.37 -21.22 0.49
N PRO A 22 -5.86 -21.83 1.57
CA PRO A 22 -6.20 -21.46 2.95
C PRO A 22 -5.72 -20.05 3.35
N ASP A 23 -4.69 -19.51 2.69
CA ASP A 23 -4.16 -18.17 2.96
C ASP A 23 -4.95 -17.03 2.30
N MET A 24 -5.91 -17.34 1.43
CA MET A 24 -6.68 -16.33 0.66
C MET A 24 -7.46 -15.34 1.57
N PRO A 25 -8.23 -15.79 2.58
CA PRO A 25 -8.95 -14.88 3.47
C PRO A 25 -8.00 -13.97 4.25
N ARG A 26 -6.85 -14.50 4.67
CA ARG A 26 -5.82 -13.74 5.38
C ARG A 26 -5.24 -12.64 4.50
N GLU A 27 -4.94 -12.95 3.24
CA GLU A 27 -4.47 -11.95 2.27
C GLU A 27 -5.51 -10.85 2.07
N ALA A 28 -6.80 -11.18 1.92
CA ALA A 28 -7.88 -10.21 1.75
C ALA A 28 -7.97 -9.22 2.93
N VAL A 29 -7.91 -9.73 4.17
CA VAL A 29 -7.90 -8.89 5.38
C VAL A 29 -6.68 -7.96 5.38
N LEU A 30 -5.49 -8.49 5.10
CA LEU A 30 -4.25 -7.72 4.98
C LEU A 30 -4.40 -6.56 3.98
N MET A 31 -5.00 -6.80 2.81
CA MET A 31 -5.20 -5.74 1.81
C MET A 31 -6.07 -4.58 2.32
N VAL A 32 -7.02 -4.84 3.21
CA VAL A 32 -7.90 -3.81 3.79
C VAL A 32 -7.14 -3.07 4.89
N THR A 33 -6.47 -3.80 5.78
CA THR A 33 -5.64 -3.21 6.85
C THR A 33 -4.57 -2.28 6.28
N GLU A 34 -3.89 -2.67 5.21
CA GLU A 34 -2.87 -1.84 4.57
C GLU A 34 -3.45 -0.54 3.99
N LYS A 35 -4.68 -0.56 3.44
CA LYS A 35 -5.36 0.65 2.95
C LYS A 35 -5.72 1.59 4.10
N LEU A 36 -6.24 1.04 5.19
CA LEU A 36 -6.55 1.81 6.41
C LEU A 36 -5.31 2.46 7.01
N GLN A 37 -4.19 1.73 7.09
CA GLN A 37 -2.91 2.29 7.54
C GLN A 37 -2.41 3.41 6.62
N ALA A 38 -2.50 3.24 5.30
CA ALA A 38 -2.13 4.28 4.34
C ALA A 38 -3.02 5.53 4.47
N LEU A 39 -4.32 5.34 4.70
CA LEU A 39 -5.27 6.41 4.94
C LEU A 39 -4.91 7.18 6.22
N GLN A 40 -4.69 6.47 7.34
CA GLN A 40 -4.34 7.06 8.62
C GLN A 40 -3.04 7.87 8.54
N GLU A 41 -1.98 7.28 7.97
CA GLU A 41 -0.67 7.94 7.83
C GLU A 41 -0.75 9.15 6.89
N SER A 42 -1.53 9.08 5.80
CA SER A 42 -1.76 10.22 4.91
C SER A 42 -2.59 11.31 5.58
N GLY A 43 -3.61 10.92 6.36
CA GLY A 43 -4.43 11.85 7.13
C GLY A 43 -3.62 12.63 8.16
N ALA A 44 -2.68 11.97 8.86
CA ALA A 44 -1.74 12.64 9.76
C ALA A 44 -0.86 13.66 9.01
N LEU A 45 -0.36 13.32 7.82
CA LEU A 45 0.41 14.24 6.98
C LEU A 45 -0.43 15.43 6.50
N LEU A 46 -1.71 15.22 6.19
CA LEU A 46 -2.63 16.29 5.80
C LEU A 46 -2.92 17.23 6.98
N LEU A 47 -3.20 16.67 8.17
CA LEU A 47 -3.42 17.45 9.38
C LEU A 47 -2.18 18.27 9.77
N ASP A 48 -0.99 17.67 9.72
CA ASP A 48 0.29 18.38 9.90
C ASP A 48 0.44 19.55 8.93
N ALA A 49 0.08 19.33 7.66
CA ALA A 49 0.16 20.37 6.65
C ALA A 49 -0.84 21.51 6.88
N ALA A 50 -2.06 21.19 7.28
CA ALA A 50 -3.11 22.15 7.58
C ALA A 50 -2.75 23.01 8.80
N LEU A 51 -2.29 22.38 9.89
CA LEU A 51 -1.88 23.07 11.12
C LEU A 51 -0.60 23.91 10.90
N GLY A 52 0.30 23.44 10.03
CA GLY A 52 1.55 24.14 9.69
C GLY A 52 1.43 25.16 8.55
N GLY A 53 0.24 25.40 7.98
CA GLY A 53 0.02 26.37 6.90
C GLY A 53 0.73 26.03 5.57
N LYS A 54 1.02 24.75 5.31
CA LYS A 54 1.78 24.34 4.12
C LYS A 54 0.91 24.35 2.87
N GLN A 55 1.21 25.21 1.91
CA GLN A 55 0.40 25.36 0.68
C GLN A 55 0.22 24.09 -0.15
N ASN A 56 1.18 23.16 -0.11
CA ASN A 56 1.17 21.92 -0.90
C ASN A 56 0.53 20.71 -0.18
N MET A 57 -0.05 20.91 1.01
CA MET A 57 -0.71 19.85 1.79
C MET A 57 0.17 18.60 2.01
N ASN A 58 1.49 18.75 2.09
CA ASN A 58 2.45 17.64 2.19
C ASN A 58 2.32 16.58 1.06
N ALA A 59 1.84 16.97 -0.13
CA ALA A 59 1.66 16.06 -1.26
C ALA A 59 2.90 15.21 -1.61
N PRO A 60 4.15 15.76 -1.62
CA PRO A 60 5.34 14.96 -1.87
C PRO A 60 5.59 13.84 -0.84
N GLN A 61 5.28 14.12 0.43
CA GLN A 61 5.42 13.17 1.54
C GLN A 61 4.39 12.05 1.42
N ILE A 62 3.14 12.39 1.06
CA ILE A 62 2.08 11.42 0.79
C ILE A 62 2.48 10.51 -0.37
N VAL A 63 2.98 11.04 -1.48
CA VAL A 63 3.45 10.22 -2.62
C VAL A 63 4.62 9.30 -2.19
N ARG A 64 5.55 9.79 -1.37
CA ARG A 64 6.67 9.00 -0.85
C ARG A 64 6.18 7.87 0.07
N LEU A 65 5.17 8.15 0.90
CA LEU A 65 4.52 7.17 1.76
C LEU A 65 3.90 6.03 0.93
N TYR A 66 3.11 6.36 -0.09
CA TYR A 66 2.52 5.36 -0.98
C TYR A 66 3.60 4.52 -1.69
N ARG A 67 4.69 5.14 -2.17
CA ARG A 67 5.83 4.40 -2.75
C ARG A 67 6.43 3.39 -1.75
N LYS A 68 6.64 3.80 -0.51
CA LYS A 68 7.17 2.91 0.54
C LYS A 68 6.25 1.71 0.78
N LYS A 69 4.94 1.95 0.95
CA LYS A 69 3.95 0.89 1.18
C LYS A 69 3.81 -0.05 0.00
N VAL A 70 3.72 0.47 -1.23
CA VAL A 70 3.62 -0.35 -2.45
C VAL A 70 4.86 -1.23 -2.61
N ARG A 71 6.06 -0.71 -2.38
CA ARG A 71 7.31 -1.49 -2.45
C ARG A 71 7.36 -2.59 -1.39
N ALA A 72 6.92 -2.30 -0.16
CA ALA A 72 6.83 -3.29 0.91
C ALA A 72 5.84 -4.41 0.55
N ASN A 73 4.68 -4.06 0.00
CA ASN A 73 3.69 -5.03 -0.48
C ASN A 73 4.24 -5.90 -1.59
N ARG A 74 4.91 -5.31 -2.58
CA ARG A 74 5.54 -6.08 -3.66
C ARG A 74 6.52 -7.10 -3.10
N ARG A 75 7.41 -6.69 -2.18
CA ARG A 75 8.39 -7.59 -1.54
C ARG A 75 7.69 -8.74 -0.80
N ARG A 76 6.72 -8.44 0.06
CA ARG A 76 5.95 -9.47 0.77
C ARG A 76 5.28 -10.46 -0.20
N LEU A 77 4.71 -9.93 -1.28
CA LEU A 77 3.98 -10.72 -2.27
C LEU A 77 4.90 -11.60 -3.13
N THR A 78 6.14 -11.16 -3.38
CA THR A 78 7.15 -11.96 -4.07
C THR A 78 7.79 -12.98 -3.15
N ASP A 79 8.07 -12.61 -1.90
CA ASP A 79 8.76 -13.45 -0.93
C ASP A 79 7.87 -14.60 -0.45
N SER A 80 6.57 -14.37 -0.29
CA SER A 80 5.64 -15.45 0.06
C SER A 80 5.27 -16.36 -1.13
N LYS A 81 5.84 -16.12 -2.33
CA LYS A 81 5.81 -17.08 -3.44
C LYS A 81 6.93 -18.15 -3.31
N SER A 82 7.83 -17.99 -2.33
CA SER A 82 8.97 -18.87 -2.05
C SER A 82 8.74 -19.86 -0.89
N ARG A 83 7.57 -19.85 -0.25
CA ARG A 83 7.16 -20.81 0.79
C ARG A 83 5.93 -21.55 0.28
#